data_AF-K8E1H3-F1
#
_entry.id   AF-K8E1H3-F1
#
_cell.length_a   1.000
_cell.length_b   1.000
_cell.length_c   1.000
_cell.angle_alpha   90.00
_cell.angle_beta   90.00
_cell.angle_gamma   90.00
#
_symmetry.space_group_name_H-M   'P 1'
#
loop_
_entity.id
_entity.type
_entity.pdbx_description
1 polymer ?
#
loop_
_entity_poly.entity_id
_entity_poly.type
_entity_poly.pdbx_seq_one_letter_code
_entity_poly.pdbx_strand_id
1 'polypeptide(L)'
;MAKGIVVELNAKENKFEFNSNIKSEMELAQLELYTLDENINSIKLLKAECDKVDYALAVSAGAMCGIIDIFLVGKPGKSPLGDITDKWFENRTKDFAKLCGWNGSNSNSSSAIRYLEEKFKVPYDQRGAGDAGQFINNLNPKNHHFKSLAHNPSLLGLFFSILDQFTNQSHFVTGGELISLQRADDSFELQGKNIPSKLFSGITNWIGHLVSDVSGSSGSKGRGMGIPSPLWTWTNDVIAIKKKLNIPVSKFDQSVNNLALEIFNQGYDTRFQATQALPVIINELVVRFFYSIRRLVKYFSEIRKEDYSFKELWSECEPFSNVTVKRMLTVAHGTFCLIDLGDATARGFASAPGFRLVEFVLRVNILGVGRFTISLYGEIKRGASNNKNERILYNSDRERIIVKNYIEGLEILSDEYDDTRLTTLIKDFSNSEVYLKAFNASIELADKRHVPKEKVLYSKQEGDEYFRGGRK
;
A
#
# COMPACT_ATOMS: atom_id res chain seq x y z
N MET A 1 8.99 35.05 0.21
CA MET A 1 9.29 36.39 -0.38
C MET A 1 8.78 37.43 0.62
N ALA A 2 9.63 37.91 1.52
CA ALA A 2 9.25 38.89 2.52
C ALA A 2 9.04 40.26 1.84
N LYS A 3 7.81 40.78 1.85
CA LYS A 3 7.56 42.20 1.59
C LYS A 3 8.11 42.94 2.82
N GLY A 4 9.02 43.88 2.62
CA GLY A 4 9.57 44.67 3.72
C GLY A 4 8.48 45.47 4.44
N ILE A 5 8.66 45.67 5.74
CA ILE A 5 7.80 46.56 6.52
C ILE A 5 7.93 47.98 5.98
N VAL A 6 6.82 48.51 5.50
CA VAL A 6 6.63 49.96 5.37
C VAL A 6 5.61 50.33 6.45
N VAL A 7 6.07 50.99 7.50
CA VAL A 7 5.17 51.64 8.47
C VAL A 7 4.53 52.84 7.75
N GLU A 8 3.51 52.55 6.94
CA GLU A 8 2.84 53.55 6.11
C GLU A 8 1.64 54.09 6.90
N LEU A 9 1.80 55.29 7.44
CA LEU A 9 0.70 56.03 8.05
C LEU A 9 -0.18 56.60 6.93
N ASN A 10 -1.29 55.92 6.65
CA ASN A 10 -2.26 56.41 5.69
C ASN A 10 -3.20 57.42 6.36
N ALA A 11 -3.04 58.70 6.01
CA ALA A 11 -3.97 59.76 6.37
C ALA A 11 -5.07 59.83 5.29
N LYS A 12 -6.22 59.22 5.54
CA LYS A 12 -7.45 59.47 4.76
C LYS A 12 -8.25 60.59 5.43
N GLU A 13 -9.13 61.25 4.68
CA GLU A 13 -9.76 62.56 5.00
C GLU A 13 -10.20 62.79 6.46
N ASN A 14 -10.51 61.74 7.25
CA ASN A 14 -10.75 61.84 8.69
C ASN A 14 -10.23 60.66 9.55
N LYS A 15 -9.24 59.87 9.10
CA LYS A 15 -8.66 58.76 9.89
C LYS A 15 -7.18 58.56 9.61
N PHE A 16 -6.42 58.25 10.68
CA PHE A 16 -5.05 57.75 10.60
C PHE A 16 -5.06 56.24 10.81
N GLU A 17 -4.66 55.47 9.80
CA GLU A 17 -4.58 54.01 9.88
C GLU A 17 -3.19 53.55 9.40
N PHE A 18 -2.57 52.62 10.12
CA PHE A 18 -1.36 51.92 9.67
C PHE A 18 -1.76 50.70 8.83
N ASN A 19 -1.16 50.52 7.65
CA ASN A 19 -1.44 49.37 6.76
C ASN A 19 -1.09 48.01 7.39
N SER A 20 -0.10 47.98 8.28
CA SER A 20 0.38 46.82 9.05
C SER A 20 1.18 47.35 10.24
N ASN A 21 1.05 46.73 11.42
CA ASN A 21 1.89 47.04 12.58
C ASN A 21 2.91 45.93 12.83
N ILE A 22 3.96 46.23 13.61
CA ILE A 22 5.08 45.29 13.82
C ILE A 22 4.57 43.98 14.42
N LYS A 23 3.58 44.07 15.30
CA LYS A 23 2.90 42.92 15.90
C LYS A 23 2.24 42.00 14.87
N SER A 24 1.50 42.54 13.91
CA SER A 24 0.81 41.75 12.88
C SER A 24 1.78 41.04 11.93
N GLU A 25 2.90 41.70 11.58
CA GLU A 25 3.96 41.09 10.78
C GLU A 25 4.72 40.01 11.55
N MET A 26 4.90 40.19 12.86
CA MET A 26 5.48 39.17 13.74
C MET A 26 4.59 37.93 13.84
N GLU A 27 3.27 38.10 13.98
CA GLU A 27 2.30 36.97 13.96
C GLU A 27 2.32 36.21 12.62
N LEU A 28 2.41 36.92 11.49
CA LEU A 28 2.54 36.30 10.16
C LEU A 28 3.85 35.54 10.01
N ALA A 29 4.97 36.12 10.43
CA ALA A 29 6.28 35.47 10.37
C ALA A 29 6.36 34.22 11.27
N GLN A 30 5.71 34.25 12.45
CA GLN A 30 5.59 33.08 13.32
C GLN A 30 4.78 31.94 12.68
N LEU A 31 3.70 32.26 11.96
CA LEU A 31 2.92 31.27 11.21
C LEU A 31 3.71 30.65 10.05
N GLU A 32 4.50 31.48 9.35
CA GLU A 32 5.43 31.02 8.30
C GLU A 32 6.49 30.08 8.89
N LEU A 33 7.07 30.43 10.04
CA LEU A 33 8.03 29.59 10.76
C LEU A 33 7.42 28.24 11.14
N TYR A 34 6.21 28.23 11.70
CA TYR A 34 5.49 27.01 12.07
C TYR A 34 5.29 26.09 10.85
N THR A 35 4.86 26.67 9.73
CA THR A 35 4.64 25.93 8.48
C THR A 35 5.94 25.36 7.91
N LEU A 36 7.04 26.13 7.99
CA LEU A 36 8.37 25.66 7.58
C LEU A 36 8.83 24.50 8.46
N ASP A 37 8.63 24.56 9.78
CA ASP A 37 8.99 23.48 10.69
C ASP A 37 8.17 22.21 10.45
N GLU A 38 6.87 22.32 10.19
CA GLU A 38 6.03 21.17 9.77
C GLU A 38 6.53 20.54 8.46
N ASN A 39 6.85 21.36 7.46
CA ASN A 39 7.37 20.89 6.17
C ASN A 39 8.73 20.20 6.33
N ILE A 40 9.65 20.77 7.12
CA ILE A 40 10.95 20.18 7.42
C ILE A 40 10.79 18.83 8.13
N ASN A 41 9.93 18.76 9.15
CA ASN A 41 9.70 17.54 9.92
C ASN A 41 9.06 16.44 9.05
N SER A 42 8.08 16.79 8.23
CA SER A 42 7.45 15.83 7.30
C SER A 42 8.45 15.27 6.29
N ILE A 43 9.38 16.08 5.77
CA ILE A 43 10.45 15.63 4.88
C ILE A 43 11.45 14.72 5.59
N LYS A 44 11.84 15.05 6.83
CA LYS A 44 12.76 14.21 7.63
C LYS A 44 12.17 12.82 7.89
N LEU A 45 10.87 12.74 8.19
CA LEU A 45 10.16 11.46 8.38
C LEU A 45 10.14 10.56 7.13
N LEU A 46 10.47 11.08 5.95
CA LEU A 46 10.59 10.28 4.72
C LEU A 46 11.96 9.60 4.58
N LYS A 47 12.95 10.00 5.38
CA LYS A 47 14.30 9.43 5.35
C LYS A 47 14.36 8.22 6.28
N ALA A 48 14.80 7.08 5.75
CA ALA A 48 15.04 5.89 6.55
C ALA A 48 16.26 6.09 7.46
N GLU A 49 16.08 5.86 8.75
CA GLU A 49 17.12 5.97 9.78
C GLU A 49 17.42 4.58 10.37
N CYS A 50 18.00 3.71 9.55
CA CYS A 50 18.49 2.40 9.99
C CYS A 50 19.89 2.53 10.58
N ASP A 51 20.07 2.07 11.81
CA ASP A 51 21.40 1.90 12.40
C ASP A 51 21.99 0.50 12.10
N LYS A 52 23.22 0.26 12.56
CA LYS A 52 23.90 -1.03 12.34
C LYS A 52 23.13 -2.22 12.93
N VAL A 53 22.42 -2.01 14.04
CA VAL A 53 21.64 -3.05 14.71
C VAL A 53 20.37 -3.35 13.92
N ASP A 54 19.72 -2.33 13.37
CA ASP A 54 18.57 -2.51 12.46
C ASP A 54 18.95 -3.36 11.24
N TYR A 55 20.09 -3.06 10.62
CA TYR A 55 20.60 -3.87 9.50
C TYR A 55 20.94 -5.30 9.93
N ALA A 56 21.61 -5.48 11.07
CA ALA A 56 21.96 -6.80 11.58
C ALA A 56 20.72 -7.65 11.87
N LEU A 57 19.67 -7.07 12.47
CA LEU A 57 18.41 -7.73 12.74
C LEU A 57 17.65 -8.06 11.46
N ALA A 58 17.64 -7.15 10.48
CA ALA A 58 17.02 -7.39 9.18
C ALA A 58 17.71 -8.53 8.42
N VAL A 59 19.04 -8.53 8.34
CA VAL A 59 19.82 -9.61 7.72
C VAL A 59 19.57 -10.93 8.46
N SER A 60 19.57 -10.92 9.79
CA SER A 60 19.32 -12.12 10.60
C SER A 60 17.91 -12.68 10.39
N ALA A 61 16.89 -11.83 10.32
CA ALA A 61 15.52 -12.24 10.03
C ALA A 61 15.40 -12.86 8.63
N GLY A 62 16.01 -12.23 7.62
CA GLY A 62 16.07 -12.76 6.26
C GLY A 62 16.80 -14.10 6.18
N ALA A 63 17.95 -14.22 6.87
CA ALA A 63 18.73 -15.43 6.93
C ALA A 63 17.98 -16.59 7.59
N MET A 64 17.31 -16.30 8.72
CA MET A 64 16.43 -17.25 9.39
C MET A 64 15.32 -17.74 8.46
N CYS A 65 14.68 -16.85 7.71
CA CYS A 65 13.63 -17.23 6.76
C CYS A 65 14.18 -18.06 5.59
N GLY A 66 15.40 -17.80 5.13
CA GLY A 66 16.09 -18.63 4.14
C GLY A 66 16.34 -20.05 4.64
N ILE A 67 16.73 -20.20 5.91
CA ILE A 67 16.90 -21.51 6.56
C ILE A 67 15.54 -22.23 6.69
N ILE A 68 14.50 -21.52 7.13
CA ILE A 68 13.13 -22.07 7.21
C ILE A 68 12.70 -22.56 5.83
N ASP A 69 12.95 -21.78 4.78
CA ASP A 69 12.55 -22.16 3.43
C ASP A 69 13.29 -23.42 2.96
N ILE A 70 14.62 -23.45 3.06
CA ILE A 70 15.43 -24.60 2.64
C ILE A 70 15.01 -25.91 3.33
N PHE A 71 14.83 -25.89 4.66
CA PHE A 71 14.62 -27.11 5.45
C PHE A 71 13.15 -27.45 5.70
N LEU A 72 12.28 -26.44 5.80
CA LEU A 72 10.89 -26.64 6.21
C LEU A 72 9.89 -26.41 5.06
N VAL A 73 10.20 -25.59 4.06
CA VAL A 73 9.41 -25.48 2.82
C VAL A 73 9.92 -26.47 1.78
N GLY A 74 11.20 -26.44 1.43
CA GLY A 74 11.85 -27.40 0.54
C GLY A 74 11.20 -27.47 -0.84
N LYS A 75 10.79 -28.68 -1.24
CA LYS A 75 10.04 -28.89 -2.49
C LYS A 75 8.78 -29.74 -2.24
N PRO A 76 7.79 -29.72 -3.14
CA PRO A 76 6.61 -30.56 -3.02
C PRO A 76 6.96 -32.03 -2.76
N GLY A 77 6.20 -32.66 -1.86
CA GLY A 77 6.41 -34.05 -1.42
C GLY A 77 7.57 -34.27 -0.43
N LYS A 78 8.35 -33.23 -0.10
CA LYS A 78 9.42 -33.26 0.92
C LYS A 78 9.35 -32.04 1.85
N SER A 79 8.15 -31.55 2.12
CA SER A 79 7.91 -30.27 2.78
C SER A 79 7.23 -30.45 4.14
N PRO A 80 7.96 -30.34 5.27
CA PRO A 80 7.36 -30.39 6.61
C PRO A 80 6.27 -29.34 6.84
N LEU A 81 6.47 -28.09 6.39
CA LEU A 81 5.41 -27.07 6.45
C LEU A 81 4.30 -27.35 5.43
N GLY A 82 4.60 -28.03 4.34
CA GLY A 82 3.62 -28.51 3.36
C GLY A 82 2.58 -29.40 4.01
N ASP A 83 2.98 -30.33 4.88
CA ASP A 83 2.06 -31.21 5.61
C ASP A 83 1.11 -30.41 6.54
N ILE A 84 1.61 -29.34 7.15
CA ILE A 84 0.81 -28.44 7.98
C ILE A 84 -0.21 -27.69 7.12
N THR A 85 0.23 -27.15 5.98
CA THR A 85 -0.65 -26.43 5.05
C THR A 85 -1.70 -27.36 4.44
N ASP A 86 -1.31 -28.57 4.01
CA ASP A 86 -2.24 -29.57 3.48
C ASP A 86 -3.33 -29.91 4.51
N LYS A 87 -2.95 -30.15 5.78
CA LYS A 87 -3.90 -30.40 6.88
C LYS A 87 -4.79 -29.19 7.15
N TRP A 88 -4.27 -27.97 7.01
CA TRP A 88 -5.07 -26.76 7.13
C TRP A 88 -6.15 -26.71 6.04
N PHE A 89 -5.80 -26.94 4.78
CA PHE A 89 -6.76 -27.00 3.66
C PHE A 89 -7.80 -28.10 3.86
N GLU A 90 -7.35 -29.29 4.25
CA GLU A 90 -8.24 -30.43 4.54
C GLU A 90 -9.30 -30.06 5.59
N ASN A 91 -8.89 -29.40 6.67
CA ASN A 91 -9.81 -28.95 7.70
C ASN A 91 -10.77 -27.87 7.18
N ARG A 92 -10.31 -26.94 6.34
CA ARG A 92 -11.19 -25.91 5.75
C ARG A 92 -12.18 -26.47 4.74
N THR A 93 -11.80 -27.48 3.96
CA THR A 93 -12.74 -28.23 3.12
C THR A 93 -13.79 -28.93 3.98
N LYS A 94 -13.42 -29.53 5.11
CA LYS A 94 -14.40 -30.12 6.06
C LYS A 94 -15.32 -29.08 6.68
N ASP A 95 -14.77 -27.94 7.11
CA ASP A 95 -15.56 -26.85 7.68
C ASP A 95 -16.56 -26.30 6.66
N PHE A 96 -16.12 -26.12 5.40
CA PHE A 96 -16.99 -25.71 4.30
C PHE A 96 -18.07 -26.76 3.99
N ALA A 97 -17.71 -28.05 3.95
CA ALA A 97 -18.68 -29.13 3.80
C ALA A 97 -19.76 -29.10 4.89
N LYS A 98 -19.37 -28.88 6.16
CA LYS A 98 -20.33 -28.74 7.28
C LYS A 98 -21.25 -27.54 7.10
N LEU A 99 -20.71 -26.38 6.69
CA LEU A 99 -21.53 -25.20 6.36
C LEU A 99 -22.51 -25.49 5.23
N CYS A 100 -22.14 -26.36 4.30
CA CYS A 100 -23.02 -26.83 3.23
C CYS A 100 -24.00 -27.92 3.66
N GLY A 101 -23.99 -28.40 4.91
CA GLY A 101 -24.93 -29.41 5.40
C GLY A 101 -24.39 -30.85 5.39
N TRP A 102 -23.08 -31.05 5.24
CA TRP A 102 -22.46 -32.35 5.49
C TRP A 102 -22.55 -32.70 6.98
N ASN A 103 -23.14 -33.85 7.28
CA ASN A 103 -23.45 -34.30 8.64
C ASN A 103 -22.24 -34.83 9.44
N GLY A 104 -21.06 -34.94 8.80
CA GLY A 104 -19.83 -35.40 9.44
C GLY A 104 -19.83 -36.88 9.86
N SER A 105 -20.88 -37.65 9.54
CA SER A 105 -20.96 -39.07 9.87
C SER A 105 -20.00 -39.83 8.95
N ASN A 106 -18.90 -40.35 9.51
CA ASN A 106 -17.65 -40.80 8.88
C ASN A 106 -16.62 -39.67 8.74
N SER A 107 -15.81 -39.47 9.77
CA SER A 107 -14.80 -38.40 9.96
C SER A 107 -13.65 -38.35 8.93
N ASN A 108 -13.79 -39.00 7.78
CA ASN A 108 -12.79 -39.05 6.72
C ASN A 108 -12.99 -37.92 5.71
N SER A 109 -11.91 -37.21 5.39
CA SER A 109 -11.82 -36.11 4.43
C SER A 109 -12.35 -36.45 3.06
N SER A 110 -12.15 -37.70 2.61
CA SER A 110 -12.70 -38.20 1.34
C SER A 110 -14.22 -38.07 1.26
N SER A 111 -14.94 -38.24 2.38
CA SER A 111 -16.40 -38.15 2.39
C SER A 111 -16.91 -36.71 2.35
N ALA A 112 -16.18 -35.77 2.97
CA ALA A 112 -16.44 -34.34 2.87
C ALA A 112 -16.20 -33.84 1.43
N ILE A 113 -15.07 -34.26 0.83
CA ILE A 113 -14.73 -33.95 -0.57
C ILE A 113 -15.83 -34.49 -1.49
N ARG A 114 -16.20 -35.77 -1.35
CA ARG A 114 -17.25 -36.37 -2.18
C ARG A 114 -18.60 -35.66 -2.03
N TYR A 115 -18.98 -35.29 -0.81
CA TYR A 115 -20.20 -34.53 -0.57
C TYR A 115 -20.21 -33.20 -1.33
N LEU A 116 -19.07 -32.50 -1.34
CA LEU A 116 -18.89 -31.25 -2.07
C LEU A 116 -18.88 -31.47 -3.59
N GLU A 117 -18.17 -32.49 -4.09
CA GLU A 117 -18.16 -32.89 -5.51
C GLU A 117 -19.59 -33.18 -6.02
N GLU A 118 -20.42 -33.85 -5.20
CA GLU A 118 -21.82 -34.16 -5.54
C GLU A 118 -22.73 -32.92 -5.45
N LYS A 119 -22.53 -32.07 -4.43
CA LYS A 119 -23.36 -30.88 -4.20
C LYS A 119 -23.08 -29.76 -5.20
N PHE A 120 -21.82 -29.59 -5.58
CA PHE A 120 -21.34 -28.57 -6.50
C PHE A 120 -20.90 -29.20 -7.83
N LYS A 121 -21.75 -30.09 -8.36
CA LYS A 121 -21.47 -30.81 -9.60
C LYS A 121 -21.22 -29.84 -10.76
N VAL A 122 -20.27 -30.19 -11.62
CA VAL A 122 -19.87 -29.41 -12.80
C VAL A 122 -19.67 -30.33 -14.02
N PRO A 123 -19.86 -29.85 -15.26
CA PRO A 123 -19.74 -30.67 -16.46
C PRO A 123 -18.31 -30.80 -16.97
N TYR A 124 -17.31 -30.23 -16.30
CA TYR A 124 -15.94 -30.10 -16.81
C TYR A 124 -14.87 -30.87 -16.00
N ASP A 125 -15.28 -31.80 -15.13
CA ASP A 125 -14.41 -32.61 -14.27
C ASP A 125 -13.92 -33.92 -14.94
N GLN A 126 -13.79 -33.96 -16.27
CA GLN A 126 -13.29 -35.15 -16.96
C GLN A 126 -11.81 -35.40 -16.63
N ARG A 127 -11.47 -36.66 -16.41
CA ARG A 127 -10.14 -37.13 -15.99
C ARG A 127 -9.39 -37.85 -17.12
N GLY A 128 -10.05 -38.16 -18.23
CA GLY A 128 -9.47 -38.93 -19.33
C GLY A 128 -9.29 -40.41 -19.00
N ALA A 129 -9.94 -40.91 -17.93
CA ALA A 129 -9.79 -42.26 -17.41
C ALA A 129 -11.07 -43.08 -17.65
N GLY A 130 -11.45 -43.26 -18.91
CA GLY A 130 -12.68 -43.94 -19.32
C GLY A 130 -13.93 -43.06 -19.33
N ASP A 131 -13.76 -41.74 -19.22
CA ASP A 131 -14.80 -40.73 -19.35
C ASP A 131 -14.77 -40.04 -20.73
N ALA A 132 -15.68 -39.09 -20.95
CA ALA A 132 -15.77 -38.31 -22.21
C ALA A 132 -14.47 -37.56 -22.57
N GLY A 133 -13.59 -37.32 -21.60
CA GLY A 133 -12.29 -36.68 -21.80
C GLY A 133 -11.20 -37.60 -22.34
N GLN A 134 -11.46 -38.89 -22.56
CA GLN A 134 -10.45 -39.85 -23.08
C GLN A 134 -9.84 -39.45 -24.44
N PHE A 135 -10.56 -38.62 -25.22
CA PHE A 135 -10.09 -38.10 -26.51
C PHE A 135 -9.19 -36.87 -26.39
N ILE A 136 -9.11 -36.26 -25.19
CA ILE A 136 -8.23 -35.13 -24.92
C ILE A 136 -6.81 -35.67 -24.76
N ASN A 137 -5.91 -35.16 -25.59
CA ASN A 137 -4.53 -35.65 -25.66
C ASN A 137 -3.83 -35.59 -24.28
N ASN A 138 -3.39 -36.76 -23.81
CA ASN A 138 -2.67 -36.97 -22.56
C ASN A 138 -3.39 -36.34 -21.34
N LEU A 139 -4.73 -36.38 -21.32
CA LEU A 139 -5.51 -36.05 -20.12
C LEU A 139 -5.48 -37.26 -19.18
N ASN A 140 -5.21 -37.03 -17.90
CA ASN A 140 -5.20 -38.07 -16.88
C ASN A 140 -5.55 -37.48 -15.50
N PRO A 141 -5.84 -38.32 -14.48
CA PRO A 141 -6.19 -37.84 -13.16
C PRO A 141 -5.14 -36.94 -12.49
N LYS A 142 -3.86 -36.99 -12.91
CA LYS A 142 -2.80 -36.15 -12.34
C LYS A 142 -2.79 -34.73 -12.91
N ASN A 143 -3.30 -34.51 -14.12
CA ASN A 143 -3.18 -33.21 -14.80
C ASN A 143 -4.50 -32.54 -15.16
N HIS A 144 -5.64 -33.20 -14.99
CA HIS A 144 -6.91 -32.65 -15.44
C HIS A 144 -7.27 -31.30 -14.78
N HIS A 145 -7.03 -31.12 -13.48
CA HIS A 145 -7.22 -29.81 -12.82
C HIS A 145 -6.34 -28.70 -13.44
N PHE A 146 -5.17 -29.02 -13.99
CA PHE A 146 -4.35 -28.04 -14.70
C PHE A 146 -4.81 -27.85 -16.13
N LYS A 147 -5.18 -28.91 -16.84
CA LYS A 147 -5.54 -28.81 -18.26
C LYS A 147 -6.92 -28.19 -18.46
N SER A 148 -7.89 -28.51 -17.61
CA SER A 148 -9.25 -27.97 -17.70
C SER A 148 -9.27 -26.55 -17.15
N LEU A 149 -9.59 -25.58 -18.01
CA LEU A 149 -9.54 -24.15 -17.68
C LEU A 149 -10.45 -23.78 -16.52
N ALA A 150 -11.58 -24.48 -16.38
CA ALA A 150 -12.55 -24.23 -15.34
C ALA A 150 -12.03 -24.56 -13.92
N HIS A 151 -10.97 -25.36 -13.77
CA HIS A 151 -10.33 -25.62 -12.47
C HIS A 151 -9.22 -24.61 -12.13
N ASN A 152 -8.86 -23.70 -13.04
CA ASN A 152 -7.88 -22.67 -12.75
C ASN A 152 -8.50 -21.62 -11.80
N PRO A 153 -7.88 -21.32 -10.65
CA PRO A 153 -8.30 -20.21 -9.78
C PRO A 153 -7.93 -18.84 -10.37
N SER A 154 -8.46 -18.51 -11.55
CA SER A 154 -8.28 -17.23 -12.25
C SER A 154 -9.62 -16.67 -12.74
N LEU A 155 -9.64 -15.39 -13.11
CA LEU A 155 -10.83 -14.77 -13.70
C LEU A 155 -11.24 -15.46 -15.01
N LEU A 156 -10.27 -15.92 -15.80
CA LEU A 156 -10.54 -16.65 -17.02
C LEU A 156 -11.05 -18.06 -16.70
N GLY A 157 -10.55 -18.71 -15.65
CA GLY A 157 -11.09 -19.98 -15.16
C GLY A 157 -12.53 -19.87 -14.70
N LEU A 158 -12.89 -18.81 -13.97
CA LEU A 158 -14.29 -18.49 -13.63
C LEU A 158 -15.15 -18.32 -14.89
N PHE A 159 -14.65 -17.56 -15.87
CA PHE A 159 -15.36 -17.36 -17.13
C PHE A 159 -15.65 -18.68 -17.84
N PHE A 160 -14.64 -19.54 -18.01
CA PHE A 160 -14.81 -20.85 -18.65
C PHE A 160 -15.69 -21.77 -17.84
N SER A 161 -15.59 -21.76 -16.51
CA SER A 161 -16.49 -22.51 -15.64
C SER A 161 -17.96 -22.13 -15.84
N ILE A 162 -18.27 -20.84 -15.92
CA ILE A 162 -19.64 -20.39 -16.19
C ILE A 162 -20.05 -20.80 -17.60
N LEU A 163 -19.20 -20.54 -18.61
CA LEU A 163 -19.47 -20.90 -19.99
C LEU A 163 -19.80 -22.39 -20.13
N ASP A 164 -18.96 -23.25 -19.57
CA ASP A 164 -19.06 -24.70 -19.63
C ASP A 164 -20.32 -25.23 -18.95
N GLN A 165 -20.73 -24.62 -17.85
CA GLN A 165 -22.01 -24.93 -17.20
C GLN A 165 -23.23 -24.49 -18.04
N PHE A 166 -23.14 -23.37 -18.75
CA PHE A 166 -24.24 -22.92 -19.62
C PHE A 166 -24.35 -23.75 -20.89
N THR A 167 -23.24 -24.21 -21.45
CA THR A 167 -23.20 -24.90 -22.75
C THR A 167 -23.06 -26.42 -22.64
N ASN A 168 -22.90 -26.97 -21.43
CA ASN A 168 -22.54 -28.37 -21.20
C ASN A 168 -21.29 -28.78 -22.01
N GLN A 169 -20.25 -27.97 -21.88
CA GLN A 169 -18.95 -28.17 -22.53
C GLN A 169 -17.85 -28.31 -21.47
N SER A 170 -16.64 -28.59 -21.93
CA SER A 170 -15.43 -28.58 -21.09
C SER A 170 -14.24 -28.12 -21.92
N HIS A 171 -13.59 -27.03 -21.52
CA HIS A 171 -12.46 -26.45 -22.26
C HIS A 171 -11.10 -26.81 -21.65
N PHE A 172 -10.21 -27.34 -22.47
CA PHE A 172 -8.88 -27.80 -22.09
C PHE A 172 -7.76 -27.07 -22.83
N VAL A 173 -6.66 -26.80 -22.14
CA VAL A 173 -5.38 -26.41 -22.73
C VAL A 173 -4.44 -27.60 -22.74
N THR A 174 -3.99 -28.02 -23.93
CA THR A 174 -3.03 -29.12 -24.07
C THR A 174 -2.21 -28.95 -25.36
N GLY A 175 -0.89 -29.15 -25.27
CA GLY A 175 0.00 -29.06 -26.44
C GLY A 175 0.01 -27.69 -27.13
N GLY A 176 -0.30 -26.61 -26.42
CA GLY A 176 -0.43 -25.27 -27.00
C GLY A 176 -1.75 -25.01 -27.74
N GLU A 177 -2.71 -25.94 -27.67
CA GLU A 177 -4.04 -25.81 -28.26
C GLU A 177 -5.11 -25.56 -27.20
N LEU A 178 -6.22 -24.96 -27.64
CA LEU A 178 -7.47 -24.85 -26.89
C LEU A 178 -8.48 -25.85 -27.48
N ILE A 179 -8.81 -26.88 -26.71
CA ILE A 179 -9.74 -27.94 -27.14
C ILE A 179 -11.04 -27.81 -26.35
N SER A 180 -12.17 -27.94 -27.04
CA SER A 180 -13.50 -27.92 -26.43
C SER A 180 -14.16 -29.29 -26.59
N LEU A 181 -14.47 -29.93 -25.47
CA LEU A 181 -15.30 -31.13 -25.43
C LEU A 181 -16.76 -30.71 -25.44
N GLN A 182 -17.51 -31.21 -26.42
CA GLN A 182 -18.95 -30.96 -26.55
C GLN A 182 -19.74 -32.05 -25.82
N ARG A 183 -20.87 -31.69 -25.20
CA ARG A 183 -21.72 -32.61 -24.41
C ARG A 183 -20.91 -33.34 -23.35
N ALA A 184 -20.33 -32.55 -22.46
CA ALA A 184 -19.30 -33.01 -21.53
C ALA A 184 -19.87 -33.94 -20.42
N ASP A 185 -21.12 -33.71 -19.99
CA ASP A 185 -21.89 -34.63 -19.13
C ASP A 185 -23.38 -34.60 -19.49
N ASP A 186 -23.91 -35.69 -20.05
CA ASP A 186 -25.34 -35.80 -20.41
C ASP A 186 -26.29 -35.72 -19.20
N SER A 187 -25.78 -35.93 -17.97
CA SER A 187 -26.54 -35.85 -16.73
C SER A 187 -26.43 -34.51 -16.01
N PHE A 188 -25.69 -33.55 -16.56
CA PHE A 188 -25.50 -32.24 -15.95
C PHE A 188 -26.62 -31.27 -16.35
N GLU A 189 -27.20 -30.58 -15.35
CA GLU A 189 -28.14 -29.49 -15.56
C GLU A 189 -27.79 -28.30 -14.66
N LEU A 190 -27.54 -27.14 -15.27
CA LEU A 190 -27.32 -25.89 -14.55
C LEU A 190 -28.63 -25.40 -13.93
N GLN A 191 -28.65 -25.40 -12.60
CA GLN A 191 -29.80 -24.98 -11.79
C GLN A 191 -30.11 -23.48 -11.93
N GLY A 192 -31.41 -23.14 -11.94
CA GLY A 192 -31.90 -21.76 -12.01
C GLY A 192 -33.02 -21.56 -13.03
N LYS A 193 -34.03 -20.75 -12.66
CA LYS A 193 -35.23 -20.50 -13.51
C LYS A 193 -35.02 -19.39 -14.55
N ASN A 194 -33.97 -18.57 -14.40
CA ASN A 194 -33.64 -17.45 -15.26
C ASN A 194 -32.13 -17.21 -15.32
N ILE A 195 -31.67 -16.35 -16.25
CA ILE A 195 -30.24 -16.09 -16.46
C ILE A 195 -29.52 -15.63 -15.17
N PRO A 196 -30.02 -14.64 -14.39
CA PRO A 196 -29.37 -14.24 -13.15
C PRO A 196 -29.22 -15.39 -12.13
N SER A 197 -30.26 -16.21 -11.94
CA SER A 197 -30.20 -17.35 -11.01
C SER A 197 -29.25 -18.45 -11.50
N LYS A 198 -29.16 -18.68 -12.81
CA LYS A 198 -28.18 -19.62 -13.41
C LYS A 198 -26.75 -19.10 -13.28
N LEU A 199 -26.54 -17.80 -13.45
CA LEU A 199 -25.23 -17.16 -13.25
C LEU A 199 -24.78 -17.30 -11.79
N PHE A 200 -25.66 -17.01 -10.84
CA PHE A 200 -25.37 -17.21 -9.42
C PHE A 200 -25.04 -18.67 -9.12
N SER A 201 -25.85 -19.61 -9.60
CA SER A 201 -25.62 -21.05 -9.42
C SER A 201 -24.28 -21.49 -10.03
N GLY A 202 -23.94 -20.99 -11.22
CA GLY A 202 -22.67 -21.27 -11.88
C GLY A 202 -21.46 -20.79 -11.09
N ILE A 203 -21.54 -19.59 -10.50
CA ILE A 203 -20.50 -19.04 -9.62
C ILE A 203 -20.39 -19.89 -8.34
N THR A 204 -21.51 -20.24 -7.71
CA THR A 204 -21.49 -21.04 -6.48
C THR A 204 -20.96 -22.44 -6.70
N ASN A 205 -21.33 -23.08 -7.82
CA ASN A 205 -20.80 -24.37 -8.22
C ASN A 205 -19.28 -24.31 -8.41
N TRP A 206 -18.79 -23.29 -9.11
CA TRP A 206 -17.35 -23.12 -9.32
C TRP A 206 -16.58 -22.98 -8.00
N ILE A 207 -17.04 -22.09 -7.10
CA ILE A 207 -16.39 -21.90 -5.80
C ILE A 207 -16.41 -23.20 -5.00
N GLY A 208 -17.57 -23.86 -4.92
CA GLY A 208 -17.71 -25.09 -4.16
C GLY A 208 -16.86 -26.24 -4.70
N HIS A 209 -16.80 -26.38 -6.03
CA HIS A 209 -15.99 -27.40 -6.72
C HIS A 209 -14.49 -27.16 -6.55
N LEU A 210 -14.02 -25.90 -6.61
CA LEU A 210 -12.61 -25.60 -6.31
C LEU A 210 -12.24 -25.90 -4.85
N VAL A 211 -13.18 -25.69 -3.91
CA VAL A 211 -12.95 -25.98 -2.47
C VAL A 211 -12.92 -27.49 -2.19
N SER A 212 -13.61 -28.33 -2.96
CA SER A 212 -13.36 -29.78 -2.93
C SER A 212 -11.98 -30.11 -3.48
N ASP A 213 -11.66 -29.61 -4.68
CA ASP A 213 -10.46 -29.99 -5.42
C ASP A 213 -9.16 -29.54 -4.73
N VAL A 214 -9.17 -28.44 -3.98
CA VAL A 214 -7.97 -27.93 -3.30
C VAL A 214 -7.37 -28.96 -2.34
N SER A 215 -8.20 -29.78 -1.70
CA SER A 215 -7.78 -30.80 -0.74
C SER A 215 -7.44 -32.15 -1.39
N GLY A 216 -7.48 -32.25 -2.72
CA GLY A 216 -7.35 -33.50 -3.46
C GLY A 216 -8.70 -34.11 -3.81
N SER A 217 -8.67 -35.32 -4.36
CA SER A 217 -9.89 -36.04 -4.75
C SER A 217 -10.24 -37.15 -3.77
N SER A 218 -11.54 -37.41 -3.64
CA SER A 218 -12.11 -38.39 -2.71
C SER A 218 -11.55 -39.80 -2.86
N GLY A 219 -11.14 -40.18 -4.09
CA GLY A 219 -10.58 -41.50 -4.42
C GLY A 219 -9.06 -41.59 -4.48
N SER A 220 -8.32 -40.50 -4.22
CA SER A 220 -6.87 -40.51 -4.31
C SER A 220 -6.20 -41.26 -3.15
N LYS A 221 -5.11 -41.99 -3.44
CA LYS A 221 -4.23 -42.55 -2.41
C LYS A 221 -3.12 -41.53 -2.11
N GLY A 222 -3.05 -41.04 -0.88
CA GLY A 222 -2.08 -40.02 -0.46
C GLY A 222 -2.63 -38.59 -0.61
N ARG A 223 -1.75 -37.62 -0.92
CA ARG A 223 -2.04 -36.18 -0.96
C ARG A 223 -3.09 -35.74 -2.01
N GLY A 224 -3.23 -36.50 -3.09
CA GLY A 224 -4.05 -36.14 -4.25
C GLY A 224 -3.54 -34.91 -5.00
N MET A 225 -4.17 -34.59 -6.14
CA MET A 225 -3.89 -33.36 -6.89
C MET A 225 -4.75 -32.22 -6.36
N GLY A 226 -4.12 -31.12 -5.97
CA GLY A 226 -4.84 -29.89 -5.63
C GLY A 226 -5.26 -29.12 -6.89
N ILE A 227 -5.76 -27.90 -6.71
CA ILE A 227 -5.98 -26.96 -7.81
C ILE A 227 -4.66 -26.27 -8.19
N PRO A 228 -4.44 -25.94 -9.47
CA PRO A 228 -3.22 -25.28 -9.93
C PRO A 228 -2.93 -23.99 -9.17
N SER A 229 -1.65 -23.67 -8.98
CA SER A 229 -1.25 -22.41 -8.34
C SER A 229 -1.73 -21.20 -9.18
N PRO A 230 -2.40 -20.20 -8.58
CA PRO A 230 -2.77 -18.96 -9.26
C PRO A 230 -1.63 -18.25 -10.01
N LEU A 231 -0.39 -18.39 -9.55
CA LEU A 231 0.79 -17.80 -10.24
C LEU A 231 1.27 -18.59 -11.46
N TRP A 232 0.69 -19.76 -11.76
CA TRP A 232 1.08 -20.62 -12.88
C TRP A 232 -0.09 -20.90 -13.84
N THR A 233 -1.33 -20.72 -13.40
CA THR A 233 -2.54 -20.88 -14.23
C THR A 233 -2.59 -19.93 -15.41
N TRP A 234 -1.99 -18.74 -15.29
CA TRP A 234 -1.94 -17.73 -16.35
C TRP A 234 -1.30 -18.28 -17.64
N THR A 235 -0.48 -19.32 -17.56
CA THR A 235 0.12 -19.96 -18.75
C THR A 235 -0.94 -20.60 -19.64
N ASN A 236 -1.98 -21.20 -19.05
CA ASN A 236 -3.16 -21.67 -19.77
C ASN A 236 -3.95 -20.49 -20.34
N ASP A 237 -4.10 -19.43 -19.54
CA ASP A 237 -4.86 -18.24 -19.93
C ASP A 237 -4.25 -17.57 -21.17
N VAL A 238 -2.93 -17.46 -21.24
CA VAL A 238 -2.19 -16.94 -22.41
C VAL A 238 -2.44 -17.80 -23.64
N ILE A 239 -2.40 -19.13 -23.52
CA ILE A 239 -2.66 -20.04 -24.65
C ILE A 239 -4.11 -19.88 -25.12
N ALA A 240 -5.07 -19.90 -24.20
CA ALA A 240 -6.49 -19.77 -24.51
C ALA A 240 -6.80 -18.45 -25.21
N ILE A 241 -6.27 -17.32 -24.69
CA ILE A 241 -6.45 -15.99 -25.29
C ILE A 241 -5.83 -15.94 -26.68
N LYS A 242 -4.57 -16.38 -26.83
CA LYS A 242 -3.89 -16.37 -28.15
C LYS A 242 -4.67 -17.18 -29.18
N LYS A 243 -5.11 -18.39 -28.82
CA LYS A 243 -5.92 -19.22 -29.70
C LYS A 243 -7.26 -18.59 -30.05
N LYS A 244 -7.95 -17.97 -29.09
CA LYS A 244 -9.22 -17.30 -29.35
C LYS A 244 -9.09 -16.06 -30.24
N LEU A 245 -7.95 -15.37 -30.16
CA LEU A 245 -7.62 -14.20 -30.97
C LEU A 245 -6.89 -14.53 -32.29
N ASN A 246 -6.75 -15.81 -32.65
CA ASN A 246 -5.99 -16.28 -33.81
C ASN A 246 -4.52 -15.80 -33.82
N ILE A 247 -3.93 -15.59 -32.65
CA ILE A 247 -2.51 -15.26 -32.48
C ILE A 247 -1.73 -16.58 -32.37
N PRO A 248 -0.64 -16.77 -33.15
CA PRO A 248 0.19 -17.97 -33.04
C PRO A 248 0.76 -18.15 -31.62
N VAL A 249 0.63 -19.37 -31.08
CA VAL A 249 1.26 -19.75 -29.81
C VAL A 249 2.73 -20.04 -30.08
N SER A 250 3.61 -19.29 -29.43
CA SER A 250 5.05 -19.40 -29.61
C SER A 250 5.64 -20.62 -28.89
N LYS A 251 6.86 -21.02 -29.27
CA LYS A 251 7.61 -22.05 -28.55
C LYS A 251 7.85 -21.68 -27.08
N PHE A 252 8.00 -20.39 -26.79
CA PHE A 252 8.15 -19.91 -25.41
C PHE A 252 6.88 -20.17 -24.60
N ASP A 253 5.70 -19.81 -25.12
CA ASP A 253 4.41 -20.04 -24.45
C ASP A 253 4.23 -21.53 -24.11
N GLN A 254 4.51 -22.42 -25.08
CA GLN A 254 4.41 -23.86 -24.88
C GLN A 254 5.42 -24.36 -23.85
N SER A 255 6.66 -23.86 -23.87
CA SER A 255 7.71 -24.27 -22.93
C SER A 255 7.37 -23.87 -21.50
N VAL A 256 6.86 -22.65 -21.30
CA VAL A 256 6.45 -22.16 -19.96
C VAL A 256 5.21 -22.91 -19.47
N ASN A 257 4.24 -23.18 -20.33
CA ASN A 257 3.06 -23.98 -19.97
C ASN A 257 3.44 -25.45 -19.64
N ASN A 258 4.35 -26.06 -20.40
CA ASN A 258 4.84 -27.39 -20.11
C ASN A 258 5.61 -27.44 -18.78
N LEU A 259 6.42 -26.42 -18.48
CA LEU A 259 7.08 -26.28 -17.17
C LEU A 259 6.05 -26.18 -16.05
N ALA A 260 5.02 -25.34 -16.20
CA ALA A 260 3.94 -25.18 -15.23
C ALA A 260 3.18 -26.50 -14.99
N LEU A 261 2.89 -27.24 -16.06
CA LEU A 261 2.29 -28.57 -15.98
C LEU A 261 3.21 -29.58 -15.27
N GLU A 262 4.52 -29.56 -15.54
CA GLU A 262 5.48 -30.47 -14.94
C GLU A 262 5.64 -30.23 -13.42
N ILE A 263 5.75 -28.96 -13.00
CA ILE A 263 5.81 -28.64 -11.56
C ILE A 263 4.49 -28.96 -10.86
N PHE A 264 3.35 -28.71 -11.52
CA PHE A 264 2.03 -29.06 -10.98
C PHE A 264 1.92 -30.56 -10.73
N ASN A 265 2.33 -31.38 -11.71
CA ASN A 265 2.35 -32.85 -11.58
C ASN A 265 3.27 -33.35 -10.47
N GLN A 266 4.24 -32.54 -10.03
CA GLN A 266 5.11 -32.84 -8.89
C GLN A 266 4.53 -32.35 -7.56
N GLY A 267 3.36 -31.72 -7.55
CA GLY A 267 2.67 -31.26 -6.36
C GLY A 267 2.78 -29.76 -6.10
N TYR A 268 3.30 -28.97 -7.06
CA TYR A 268 3.28 -27.51 -7.00
C TYR A 268 1.86 -26.99 -7.31
N ASP A 269 0.99 -27.10 -6.31
CA ASP A 269 -0.39 -26.63 -6.35
C ASP A 269 -0.61 -25.45 -5.39
N THR A 270 -1.84 -24.95 -5.29
CA THR A 270 -2.20 -23.83 -4.41
C THR A 270 -1.81 -24.06 -2.94
N ARG A 271 -1.83 -25.32 -2.46
CA ARG A 271 -1.46 -25.63 -1.08
C ARG A 271 0.04 -25.42 -0.87
N PHE A 272 0.88 -25.90 -1.78
CA PHE A 272 2.32 -25.67 -1.69
C PHE A 272 2.68 -24.19 -1.84
N GLN A 273 1.97 -23.44 -2.70
CA GLN A 273 2.16 -22.00 -2.80
C GLN A 273 1.81 -21.27 -1.49
N ALA A 274 0.78 -21.71 -0.77
CA ALA A 274 0.50 -21.20 0.57
C ALA A 274 1.61 -21.55 1.58
N THR A 275 2.26 -22.70 1.46
CA THR A 275 3.46 -23.05 2.24
C THR A 275 4.61 -22.08 1.98
N GLN A 276 4.87 -21.73 0.72
CA GLN A 276 5.88 -20.72 0.35
C GLN A 276 5.57 -19.32 0.92
N ALA A 277 4.31 -19.01 1.25
CA ALA A 277 3.97 -17.73 1.86
C ALA A 277 4.45 -17.62 3.32
N LEU A 278 4.65 -18.74 4.01
CA LEU A 278 4.95 -18.75 5.45
C LEU A 278 6.28 -18.04 5.78
N PRO A 279 7.43 -18.34 5.15
CA PRO A 279 8.68 -17.61 5.43
C PRO A 279 8.55 -16.12 5.11
N VAL A 280 7.82 -15.75 4.06
CA VAL A 280 7.61 -14.35 3.66
C VAL A 280 6.88 -13.57 4.76
N ILE A 281 5.80 -14.15 5.30
CA ILE A 281 5.02 -13.55 6.39
C ILE A 281 5.84 -13.51 7.68
N ILE A 282 6.57 -14.58 8.01
CA ILE A 282 7.45 -14.61 9.19
C ILE A 282 8.50 -13.50 9.11
N ASN A 283 9.11 -13.31 7.93
CA ASN A 283 10.10 -12.25 7.72
C ASN A 283 9.50 -10.86 8.00
N GLU A 284 8.30 -10.60 7.47
CA GLU A 284 7.55 -9.37 7.71
C GLU A 284 7.26 -9.14 9.20
N LEU A 285 6.83 -10.18 9.92
CA LEU A 285 6.48 -10.09 11.34
C LEU A 285 7.70 -9.87 12.22
N VAL A 286 8.77 -10.64 11.99
CA VAL A 286 9.99 -10.59 12.82
C VAL A 286 10.70 -9.25 12.69
N VAL A 287 10.81 -8.72 11.47
CA VAL A 287 11.41 -7.39 11.25
C VAL A 287 10.62 -6.30 11.97
N ARG A 288 9.29 -6.30 11.85
CA ARG A 288 8.43 -5.32 12.53
C ARG A 288 8.50 -5.44 14.04
N PHE A 289 8.47 -6.66 14.54
CA PHE A 289 8.56 -6.95 15.96
C PHE A 289 9.86 -6.41 16.56
N PHE A 290 11.01 -6.71 15.94
CA PHE A 290 12.29 -6.21 16.41
C PHE A 290 12.40 -4.68 16.31
N TYR A 291 11.91 -4.09 15.22
CA TYR A 291 11.85 -2.63 15.11
C TYR A 291 11.04 -2.01 16.26
N SER A 292 9.81 -2.49 16.48
CA SER A 292 8.93 -1.95 17.53
C SER A 292 9.52 -2.12 18.92
N ILE A 293 10.12 -3.27 19.24
CA ILE A 293 10.78 -3.46 20.54
C ILE A 293 11.93 -2.48 20.74
N ARG A 294 12.77 -2.27 19.71
CA ARG A 294 13.90 -1.35 19.84
C ARG A 294 13.45 0.08 20.06
N ARG A 295 12.44 0.53 19.32
CA ARG A 295 11.87 1.88 19.50
C ARG A 295 11.16 2.03 20.84
N LEU A 296 10.49 0.99 21.32
CA LEU A 296 9.87 0.95 22.64
C LEU A 296 10.91 1.11 23.76
N VAL A 297 12.01 0.36 23.70
CA VAL A 297 13.11 0.45 24.67
C VAL A 297 13.74 1.84 24.62
N LYS A 298 14.01 2.36 23.41
CA LYS A 298 14.56 3.71 23.22
C LYS A 298 13.67 4.78 23.86
N TYR A 299 12.37 4.76 23.58
CA TYR A 299 11.38 5.69 24.13
C TYR A 299 11.43 5.74 25.66
N PHE A 300 11.38 4.59 26.33
CA PHE A 300 11.42 4.53 27.79
C PHE A 300 12.79 4.86 28.40
N SER A 301 13.87 4.73 27.63
CA SER A 301 15.23 5.08 28.09
C SER A 301 15.56 6.56 27.96
N GLU A 302 14.95 7.28 27.01
CA GLU A 302 15.27 8.67 26.69
C GLU A 302 14.28 9.66 27.30
N ILE A 303 13.03 9.26 27.49
CA ILE A 303 11.96 10.14 28.00
C ILE A 303 11.80 9.94 29.50
N ARG A 304 11.62 11.06 30.22
CA ARG A 304 11.34 11.04 31.65
C ARG A 304 9.94 10.50 31.92
N LYS A 305 9.75 9.80 33.03
CA LYS A 305 8.48 9.09 33.32
C LYS A 305 7.27 10.02 33.35
N GLU A 306 7.47 11.26 33.75
CA GLU A 306 6.44 12.28 33.85
C GLU A 306 5.93 12.74 32.48
N ASP A 307 6.75 12.56 31.45
CA ASP A 307 6.50 12.99 30.07
C ASP A 307 5.95 11.84 29.20
N TYR A 308 5.61 10.67 29.78
CA TYR A 308 5.10 9.53 29.01
C TYR A 308 3.73 9.81 28.38
N SER A 309 3.64 9.56 27.08
CA SER A 309 2.45 9.74 26.27
C SER A 309 2.27 8.58 25.31
N PHE A 310 1.09 7.96 25.33
CA PHE A 310 0.77 6.87 24.39
C PHE A 310 0.83 7.33 22.93
N LYS A 311 0.42 8.58 22.66
CA LYS A 311 0.43 9.14 21.30
C LYS A 311 1.85 9.20 20.74
N GLU A 312 2.80 9.67 21.54
CA GLU A 312 4.21 9.76 21.16
C GLU A 312 4.84 8.38 21.07
N LEU A 313 4.56 7.51 22.04
CA LEU A 313 5.02 6.12 22.01
C LEU A 313 4.62 5.43 20.71
N TRP A 314 3.34 5.52 20.32
CA TRP A 314 2.85 4.93 19.08
C TRP A 314 3.51 5.56 17.86
N SER A 315 3.66 6.89 17.82
CA SER A 315 4.31 7.60 16.72
C SER A 315 5.75 7.10 16.48
N GLU A 316 6.49 6.81 17.55
CA GLU A 316 7.88 6.32 17.47
C GLU A 316 7.97 4.82 17.15
N CYS A 317 7.04 4.01 17.66
CA CYS A 317 7.13 2.55 17.62
C CYS A 317 6.34 1.87 16.49
N GLU A 318 5.45 2.60 15.81
CA GLU A 318 4.59 2.07 14.77
C GLU A 318 5.42 1.44 13.62
N PRO A 319 5.15 0.17 13.26
CA PRO A 319 5.97 -0.54 12.30
C PRO A 319 5.34 -0.69 10.90
N PHE A 320 4.24 0.00 10.59
CA PHE A 320 3.51 -0.21 9.32
C PHE A 320 3.82 0.87 8.29
N SER A 321 3.82 2.13 8.72
CA SER A 321 3.99 3.30 7.86
C SER A 321 5.45 3.75 7.80
N ASN A 322 6.24 3.38 8.81
CA ASN A 322 7.61 3.83 8.99
C ASN A 322 8.57 3.44 7.84
N VAL A 323 9.35 4.42 7.36
CA VAL A 323 10.31 4.27 6.25
C VAL A 323 11.53 3.43 6.62
N THR A 324 11.96 3.45 7.88
CA THR A 324 13.04 2.62 8.42
C THR A 324 12.65 1.15 8.35
N VAL A 325 11.42 0.82 8.75
CA VAL A 325 10.90 -0.56 8.61
C VAL A 325 10.86 -1.00 7.16
N LYS A 326 10.42 -0.13 6.24
CA LYS A 326 10.44 -0.45 4.80
C LYS A 326 11.85 -0.78 4.31
N ARG A 327 12.87 -0.04 4.75
CA ARG A 327 14.28 -0.32 4.45
C ARG A 327 14.74 -1.65 5.06
N MET A 328 14.43 -1.91 6.33
CA MET A 328 14.74 -3.19 6.98
C MET A 328 14.09 -4.37 6.24
N LEU A 329 12.82 -4.24 5.84
CA LEU A 329 12.12 -5.27 5.07
C LEU A 329 12.76 -5.49 3.69
N THR A 330 13.25 -4.44 3.02
CA THR A 330 14.00 -4.59 1.76
C THR A 330 15.26 -5.45 1.98
N VAL A 331 16.01 -5.17 3.04
CA VAL A 331 17.24 -5.92 3.39
C VAL A 331 16.92 -7.36 3.77
N ALA A 332 15.89 -7.56 4.59
CA ALA A 332 15.50 -8.88 5.07
C ALA A 332 14.97 -9.76 3.94
N HIS A 333 14.11 -9.24 3.06
CA HIS A 333 13.64 -9.99 1.88
C HIS A 333 14.73 -10.20 0.85
N GLY A 334 15.66 -9.25 0.69
CA GLY A 334 16.83 -9.42 -0.17
C GLY A 334 17.73 -10.55 0.32
N THR A 335 18.03 -10.58 1.62
CA THR A 335 18.81 -11.66 2.24
C THR A 335 18.12 -13.01 2.10
N PHE A 336 16.82 -13.05 2.38
CA PHE A 336 15.99 -14.25 2.20
C PHE A 336 16.08 -14.77 0.75
N CYS A 337 15.84 -13.91 -0.24
CA CYS A 337 15.89 -14.29 -1.66
C CYS A 337 17.29 -14.75 -2.09
N LEU A 338 18.35 -14.12 -1.60
CA LEU A 338 19.72 -14.51 -1.93
C LEU A 338 20.03 -15.94 -1.47
N ILE A 339 19.60 -16.31 -0.27
CA ILE A 339 19.79 -17.66 0.27
C ILE A 339 18.92 -18.68 -0.47
N ASP A 340 17.64 -18.37 -0.65
CA ASP A 340 16.68 -19.24 -1.35
C ASP A 340 17.11 -19.52 -2.80
N LEU A 341 17.37 -18.47 -3.58
CA LEU A 341 17.85 -18.60 -4.95
C LEU A 341 19.19 -19.35 -5.00
N GLY A 342 20.08 -19.10 -4.03
CA GLY A 342 21.34 -19.82 -3.89
C GLY A 342 21.17 -21.32 -3.71
N ASP A 343 20.33 -21.77 -2.76
CA ASP A 343 20.04 -23.19 -2.56
C ASP A 343 19.34 -23.78 -3.79
N ALA A 344 18.29 -23.12 -4.31
CA ALA A 344 17.57 -23.61 -5.47
C ALA A 344 18.49 -23.79 -6.68
N THR A 345 19.40 -22.84 -6.94
CA THR A 345 20.40 -22.96 -8.01
C THR A 345 21.35 -24.13 -7.76
N ALA A 346 21.89 -24.27 -6.53
CA ALA A 346 22.76 -25.37 -6.17
C ALA A 346 22.07 -26.74 -6.35
N ARG A 347 20.80 -26.87 -5.94
CA ARG A 347 19.99 -28.07 -6.12
C ARG A 347 19.66 -28.35 -7.60
N GLY A 348 19.45 -27.29 -8.39
CA GLY A 348 19.24 -27.39 -9.84
C GLY A 348 20.44 -27.99 -10.57
N PHE A 349 21.67 -27.67 -10.14
CA PHE A 349 22.90 -28.27 -10.66
C PHE A 349 23.22 -29.64 -10.05
N ALA A 350 22.88 -29.88 -8.78
CA ALA A 350 23.19 -31.14 -8.11
C ALA A 350 22.28 -32.32 -8.55
N SER A 351 21.15 -32.04 -9.20
CA SER A 351 20.14 -33.05 -9.51
C SER A 351 20.44 -33.89 -10.76
N ALA A 352 21.26 -33.39 -11.70
CA ALA A 352 21.65 -34.09 -12.92
C ALA A 352 22.87 -33.38 -13.57
N PRO A 353 23.58 -34.00 -14.54
CA PRO A 353 24.52 -33.26 -15.38
C PRO A 353 23.81 -32.12 -16.13
N GLY A 354 24.23 -30.87 -15.88
CA GLY A 354 23.60 -29.66 -16.41
C GLY A 354 22.54 -29.05 -15.47
N PHE A 355 22.02 -27.87 -15.82
CA PHE A 355 21.05 -27.17 -14.97
C PHE A 355 19.62 -27.69 -15.19
N ARG A 356 19.00 -28.24 -14.15
CA ARG A 356 17.60 -28.69 -14.21
C ARG A 356 16.64 -27.61 -13.73
N LEU A 357 16.05 -26.88 -14.69
CA LEU A 357 15.11 -25.78 -14.44
C LEU A 357 13.92 -26.18 -13.56
N VAL A 358 13.36 -27.38 -13.76
CA VAL A 358 12.21 -27.86 -12.99
C VAL A 358 12.54 -28.00 -11.50
N GLU A 359 13.71 -28.55 -11.15
CA GLU A 359 14.15 -28.70 -9.76
C GLU A 359 14.43 -27.34 -9.11
N PHE A 360 14.94 -26.38 -9.89
CA PHE A 360 15.09 -25.01 -9.44
C PHE A 360 13.73 -24.39 -9.11
N VAL A 361 12.78 -24.42 -10.05
CA VAL A 361 11.46 -23.78 -9.88
C VAL A 361 10.64 -24.41 -8.75
N LEU A 362 10.76 -25.72 -8.53
CA LEU A 362 10.09 -26.40 -7.42
C LEU A 362 10.53 -25.93 -6.03
N ARG A 363 11.68 -25.23 -5.94
CA ARG A 363 12.28 -24.79 -4.69
C ARG A 363 12.17 -23.28 -4.51
N VAL A 364 12.48 -22.51 -5.56
CA VAL A 364 12.46 -21.04 -5.48
C VAL A 364 11.15 -20.55 -4.89
N ASN A 365 11.27 -19.75 -3.84
CA ASN A 365 10.16 -19.07 -3.22
C ASN A 365 9.72 -17.88 -4.08
N ILE A 366 8.84 -18.14 -5.04
CA ILE A 366 8.34 -17.13 -5.98
C ILE A 366 7.61 -15.97 -5.27
N LEU A 367 6.96 -16.24 -4.13
CA LEU A 367 6.32 -15.22 -3.31
C LEU A 367 7.35 -14.31 -2.63
N GLY A 368 8.45 -14.87 -2.15
CA GLY A 368 9.61 -14.15 -1.63
C GLY A 368 10.20 -13.21 -2.68
N VAL A 369 10.48 -13.73 -3.88
CA VAL A 369 10.99 -12.94 -5.00
C VAL A 369 10.02 -11.80 -5.37
N GLY A 370 8.72 -12.08 -5.46
CA GLY A 370 7.71 -11.06 -5.71
C GLY A 370 7.68 -9.97 -4.63
N ARG A 371 7.69 -10.38 -3.35
CA ARG A 371 7.68 -9.44 -2.22
C ARG A 371 8.94 -8.59 -2.16
N PHE A 372 10.11 -9.17 -2.41
CA PHE A 372 11.38 -8.45 -2.51
C PHE A 372 11.36 -7.44 -3.65
N THR A 373 10.82 -7.82 -4.81
CA THR A 373 10.69 -6.93 -5.98
C THR A 373 9.88 -5.68 -5.63
N ILE A 374 8.75 -5.84 -4.93
CA ILE A 374 7.93 -4.71 -4.46
C ILE A 374 8.72 -3.82 -3.47
N SER A 375 9.44 -4.42 -2.51
CA SER A 375 10.29 -3.68 -1.57
C SER A 375 11.38 -2.88 -2.29
N LEU A 376 12.08 -3.51 -3.23
CA LEU A 376 13.16 -2.92 -4.00
C LEU A 376 12.67 -1.78 -4.88
N TYR A 377 11.54 -1.95 -5.58
CA TYR A 377 10.89 -0.87 -6.32
C TYR A 377 10.57 0.33 -5.42
N GLY A 378 9.97 0.06 -4.25
CA GLY A 378 9.69 1.09 -3.26
C GLY A 378 10.97 1.80 -2.79
N GLU A 379 12.07 1.07 -2.62
CA GLU A 379 13.37 1.61 -2.20
C GLU A 379 13.98 2.53 -3.26
N ILE A 380 13.98 2.10 -4.51
CA ILE A 380 14.47 2.90 -5.65
C ILE A 380 13.65 4.20 -5.77
N LYS A 381 12.31 4.09 -5.69
CA LYS A 381 11.42 5.26 -5.75
C LYS A 381 11.72 6.25 -4.62
N ARG A 382 11.90 5.78 -3.38
CA ARG A 382 12.26 6.63 -2.24
C ARG A 382 13.64 7.26 -2.43
N GLY A 383 14.63 6.50 -2.91
CA GLY A 383 15.97 7.02 -3.19
C GLY A 383 15.94 8.18 -4.20
N ALA A 384 15.17 8.04 -5.28
CA ALA A 384 14.98 9.11 -6.25
C ALA A 384 14.30 10.35 -5.65
N SER A 385 13.28 10.16 -4.81
CA SER A 385 12.61 11.27 -4.10
C SER A 385 13.50 11.96 -3.07
N ASN A 386 14.36 11.22 -2.37
CA ASN A 386 15.26 11.78 -1.35
C ASN A 386 16.23 12.81 -1.92
N ASN A 387 16.78 12.59 -3.12
CA ASN A 387 17.65 13.58 -3.77
C ASN A 387 16.92 14.92 -4.02
N LYS A 388 15.64 14.87 -4.37
CA LYS A 388 14.82 16.09 -4.52
C LYS A 388 14.55 16.73 -3.15
N ASN A 389 14.22 15.91 -2.17
CA ASN A 389 13.88 16.34 -0.81
C ASN A 389 15.07 16.97 -0.09
N GLU A 390 16.30 16.51 -0.30
CA GLU A 390 17.51 17.12 0.29
C GLU A 390 17.70 18.57 -0.17
N ARG A 391 17.42 18.87 -1.44
CA ARG A 391 17.46 20.24 -1.96
C ARG A 391 16.37 21.11 -1.35
N ILE A 392 15.17 20.57 -1.16
CA ILE A 392 14.06 21.27 -0.51
C ILE A 392 14.40 21.54 0.96
N LEU A 393 14.90 20.53 1.68
CA LEU A 393 15.30 20.64 3.07
C LEU A 393 16.37 21.72 3.26
N TYR A 394 17.40 21.74 2.40
CA TYR A 394 18.44 22.77 2.42
C TYR A 394 17.87 24.18 2.24
N ASN A 395 16.94 24.37 1.29
CA ASN A 395 16.30 25.66 1.07
C ASN A 395 15.39 26.06 2.23
N SER A 396 14.59 25.13 2.76
CA SER A 396 13.69 25.36 3.89
C SER A 396 14.45 25.66 5.18
N ASP A 397 15.59 25.00 5.44
CA ASP A 397 16.45 25.34 6.59
C ASP A 397 17.02 26.75 6.48
N ARG A 398 17.42 27.17 5.27
CA ARG A 398 17.87 28.56 5.04
C ARG A 398 16.74 29.57 5.23
N GLU A 399 15.57 29.28 4.68
CA GLU A 399 14.39 30.13 4.83
C GLU A 399 13.97 30.24 6.30
N ARG A 400 14.00 29.12 7.05
CA ARG A 400 13.75 29.11 8.50
C ARG A 400 14.71 30.04 9.26
N ILE A 401 16.01 30.02 8.94
CA ILE A 401 16.98 30.93 9.56
C ILE A 401 16.66 32.39 9.23
N ILE A 402 16.31 32.69 7.97
CA ILE A 402 15.94 34.04 7.55
C ILE A 402 14.70 34.53 8.31
N VAL A 403 13.66 33.70 8.40
CA VAL A 403 12.42 34.05 9.13
C VAL A 403 12.69 34.22 10.62
N LYS A 404 13.54 33.40 11.24
CA LYS A 404 13.96 33.60 12.65
C LYS A 404 14.66 34.93 12.86
N ASN A 405 15.64 35.26 12.01
CA ASN A 405 16.35 36.53 12.09
C ASN A 405 15.40 37.71 11.81
N TYR A 406 14.40 37.52 10.95
CA TYR A 406 13.37 38.53 10.69
C TYR A 406 12.51 38.76 11.93
N ILE A 407 12.00 37.71 12.57
CA ILE A 407 11.24 37.79 13.83
C ILE A 407 12.06 38.49 14.91
N GLU A 408 13.33 38.11 15.10
CA GLU A 408 14.24 38.76 16.06
C GLU A 408 14.39 40.27 15.74
N GLY A 409 14.53 40.62 14.47
CA GLY A 409 14.54 42.02 14.03
C GLY A 409 13.23 42.77 14.34
N LEU A 410 12.07 42.10 14.19
CA LEU A 410 10.78 42.67 14.54
C LEU A 410 10.61 42.88 16.04
N GLU A 411 11.13 41.96 16.87
CA GLU A 411 11.13 42.10 18.33
C GLU A 411 11.94 43.34 18.74
N ILE A 412 13.17 43.49 18.21
CA ILE A 412 14.01 44.67 18.46
C ILE A 412 13.30 45.96 18.05
N LEU A 413 12.66 45.98 16.88
CA LEU A 413 11.93 47.15 16.40
C LEU A 413 10.68 47.45 17.24
N SER A 414 9.95 46.41 17.67
CA SER A 414 8.79 46.57 18.53
C SER A 414 9.16 47.24 19.86
N ASP A 415 10.30 46.83 20.43
CA ASP A 415 10.82 47.38 21.69
C ASP A 415 11.31 48.83 21.51
N GLU A 416 12.06 49.14 20.47
CA GLU A 416 12.61 50.48 20.23
C GLU A 416 11.52 51.52 19.94
N TYR A 417 10.52 51.15 19.14
CA TYR A 417 9.47 52.08 18.70
C TYR A 417 8.27 52.17 19.64
N ASP A 418 8.19 51.34 20.69
CA ASP A 418 7.02 51.18 21.56
C ASP A 418 5.72 51.18 20.73
N ASP A 419 5.70 50.32 19.69
CA ASP A 419 4.69 50.34 18.63
C ASP A 419 3.27 50.24 19.19
N THR A 420 3.12 49.55 20.32
CA THR A 420 1.86 49.44 21.06
C THR A 420 1.40 50.79 21.60
N ARG A 421 2.29 51.57 22.21
CA ARG A 421 1.97 52.89 22.72
C ARG A 421 1.76 53.90 21.61
N LEU A 422 2.52 53.82 20.52
CA LEU A 422 2.36 54.71 19.37
C LEU A 422 1.02 54.48 18.64
N THR A 423 0.68 53.22 18.35
CA THR A 423 -0.62 52.87 17.75
C THR A 423 -1.78 53.18 18.69
N THR A 424 -1.64 52.92 19.99
CA THR A 424 -2.65 53.30 21.01
C THR A 424 -2.78 54.81 21.11
N LEU A 425 -1.67 55.56 21.15
CA LEU A 425 -1.67 57.02 21.18
C LEU A 425 -2.37 57.60 19.95
N ILE A 426 -2.06 57.13 18.74
CA ILE A 426 -2.69 57.64 17.51
C ILE A 426 -4.18 57.28 17.48
N LYS A 427 -4.55 56.06 17.90
CA LYS A 427 -5.95 55.63 18.00
C LYS A 427 -6.71 56.47 19.03
N ASP A 428 -6.16 56.64 20.22
CA ASP A 428 -6.76 57.42 21.31
C ASP A 428 -6.83 58.89 20.93
N PHE A 429 -5.75 59.46 20.38
CA PHE A 429 -5.71 60.84 19.90
C PHE A 429 -6.77 61.09 18.82
N SER A 430 -6.87 60.19 17.84
CA SER A 430 -7.89 60.25 16.77
C SER A 430 -9.32 60.15 17.31
N ASN A 431 -9.53 59.40 18.39
CA ASN A 431 -10.86 59.19 18.99
C ASN A 431 -11.20 60.19 20.11
N SER A 432 -10.24 60.94 20.64
CA SER A 432 -10.42 61.73 21.87
C SER A 432 -11.17 63.06 21.68
N GLU A 433 -11.42 63.48 20.43
CA GLU A 433 -11.90 64.82 20.07
C GLU A 433 -11.07 66.00 20.65
N VAL A 434 -9.94 65.73 21.33
CA VAL A 434 -9.15 66.73 22.05
C VAL A 434 -8.59 67.78 21.08
N TYR A 435 -8.19 67.34 19.90
CA TYR A 435 -7.76 68.24 18.83
C TYR A 435 -8.90 69.15 18.35
N LEU A 436 -10.14 68.65 18.26
CA LEU A 436 -11.32 69.46 17.93
C LEU A 436 -11.63 70.48 19.04
N LYS A 437 -11.53 70.07 20.30
CA LYS A 437 -11.74 70.96 21.45
C LYS A 437 -10.69 72.07 21.51
N ALA A 438 -9.42 71.73 21.32
CA ALA A 438 -8.33 72.72 21.28
C ALA A 438 -8.49 73.68 20.09
N PHE A 439 -8.87 73.16 18.91
CA PHE A 439 -9.15 73.98 17.73
C PHE A 439 -10.32 74.94 17.97
N ASN A 440 -11.44 74.46 18.50
CA ASN A 440 -12.60 75.29 18.83
C ASN A 440 -12.28 76.34 19.91
N ALA A 441 -11.52 75.98 20.95
CA ALA A 441 -11.08 76.93 21.96
C ALA A 441 -10.17 78.04 21.36
N SER A 442 -9.37 77.72 20.35
CA SER A 442 -8.55 78.71 19.64
C SER A 442 -9.41 79.70 18.83
N ILE A 443 -10.48 79.22 18.20
CA ILE A 443 -11.47 80.06 17.51
C ILE A 443 -12.15 80.98 18.51
N GLU A 444 -12.67 80.43 19.62
CA GLU A 444 -13.30 81.23 20.67
C GLU A 444 -12.36 82.30 21.26
N LEU A 445 -11.07 81.97 21.43
CA LEU A 445 -10.08 82.93 21.91
C LEU A 445 -9.83 84.04 20.89
N ALA A 446 -9.75 83.71 19.60
CA ALA A 446 -9.59 84.69 18.53
C ALA A 446 -10.80 85.64 18.45
N ASP A 447 -12.02 85.11 18.58
CA ASP A 447 -13.25 85.90 18.62
C ASP A 447 -13.27 86.83 19.85
N LYS A 448 -12.90 86.32 21.04
CA LYS A 448 -12.78 87.12 22.29
C LYS A 448 -11.73 88.23 22.19
N ARG A 449 -10.71 88.06 21.35
CA ARG A 449 -9.64 89.04 21.10
C ARG A 449 -9.99 89.99 19.95
N HIS A 450 -11.19 89.88 19.38
CA HIS A 450 -11.67 90.69 18.24
C HIS A 450 -10.77 90.62 17.01
N VAL A 451 -10.18 89.45 16.74
CA VAL A 451 -9.46 89.22 15.48
C VAL A 451 -10.45 89.37 14.32
N PRO A 452 -10.10 90.06 13.20
CA PRO A 452 -10.98 90.17 12.05
C PRO A 452 -11.40 88.81 11.52
N LYS A 453 -12.69 88.61 11.25
CA LYS A 453 -13.28 87.29 10.94
C LYS A 453 -12.61 86.63 9.73
N GLU A 454 -12.23 87.40 8.73
CA GLU A 454 -11.51 86.92 7.54
C GLU A 454 -10.17 86.25 7.86
N LYS A 455 -9.55 86.60 9.00
CA LYS A 455 -8.28 86.02 9.47
C LYS A 455 -8.45 84.81 10.39
N VAL A 456 -9.67 84.52 10.85
CA VAL A 456 -9.95 83.35 11.69
C VAL A 456 -10.26 82.15 10.78
N LEU A 457 -9.80 80.96 11.16
CA LEU A 457 -10.00 79.71 10.44
C LEU A 457 -11.06 78.92 11.22
N TYR A 458 -12.27 78.79 10.67
CA TYR A 458 -13.43 78.28 11.40
C TYR A 458 -13.63 76.77 11.25
N SER A 459 -12.92 76.13 10.33
CA SER A 459 -13.00 74.70 10.08
C SER A 459 -11.62 74.08 9.87
N LYS A 460 -11.52 72.77 10.12
CA LYS A 460 -10.32 71.98 9.80
C LYS A 460 -9.92 72.15 8.33
N GLN A 461 -10.91 72.15 7.42
CA GLN A 461 -10.68 72.28 5.99
C GLN A 461 -10.05 73.63 5.63
N GLU A 462 -10.53 74.73 6.20
CA GLU A 462 -9.89 76.06 6.04
C GLU A 462 -8.46 76.08 6.58
N GLY A 463 -8.21 75.41 7.71
CA GLY A 463 -6.87 75.28 8.29
C GLY A 463 -5.92 74.51 7.37
N ASP A 464 -6.37 73.37 6.86
CA ASP A 464 -5.59 72.54 5.93
C ASP A 464 -5.30 73.31 4.63
N GLU A 465 -6.28 74.03 4.07
CA GLU A 465 -6.10 74.88 2.89
C GLU A 465 -5.09 76.00 3.14
N TYR A 466 -5.19 76.70 4.28
CA TYR A 466 -4.27 77.79 4.65
C TYR A 466 -2.82 77.30 4.76
N PHE A 467 -2.56 76.23 5.50
CA PHE A 467 -1.20 75.73 5.72
C PHE A 467 -0.60 74.97 4.53
N ARG A 468 -1.45 74.45 3.62
CA ARG A 468 -1.01 73.84 2.36
C ARG A 468 -0.83 74.87 1.24
N GLY A 469 -0.97 76.16 1.53
CA GLY A 469 -0.73 77.25 0.58
C GLY A 469 -1.89 77.54 -0.36
N GLY A 470 -3.10 77.03 -0.08
CA GLY A 470 -4.34 77.44 -0.72
C GLY A 470 -4.65 78.90 -0.36
N ARG A 471 -4.91 79.74 -1.36
CA ARG A 471 -5.30 81.13 -1.12
C ARG A 471 -6.72 81.15 -0.53
N LYS A 472 -6.86 81.77 0.64
CA LYS A 472 -8.16 82.22 1.16
C LYS A 472 -8.80 83.25 0.23
#